data_AF-A0A7W1FP16-F1
#
_entry.id   AF-A0A7W1FP16-F1
#
_cell.length_a   1.000
_cell.length_b   1.000
_cell.length_c   1.000
_cell.angle_alpha   90.00
_cell.angle_beta   90.00
_cell.angle_gamma   90.00
#
_symmetry.space_group_name_H-M   'P 1'
#
loop_
_entity.id
_entity.type
_entity.pdbx_description
1 polymer ?
#
loop_
_entity_poly.entity_id
_entity_poly.type
_entity_poly.pdbx_seq_one_letter_code
_entity_poly.pdbx_strand_id
1 'polypeptide(L)'
;MAGGPATIDGPARDRTPEQRFGSGGGENGTITGGDNTRGEQNTDPDTGHTSSPDSVRPGASPGDSPAQRQAREQVARDFYANNCPTFSRSDIDSHVNCVDLSHPVAVVDIPPNGGGPHGEHLWQHSFPGKTGQYFAHDSVTTAPQLGARSIVLVPGNNTTPPRITPRQQVRYRADRATPVSGLRSTAAPALDTWSTSGQPQQTPGGGIQIMIPKSQHAKLTKENP
;
A
#
# COMPACT_ATOMS: atom_id res chain seq x y z
N MET A 1 21.10 52.58 44.30
CA MET A 1 21.71 51.65 43.33
C MET A 1 20.79 50.43 43.29
N ALA A 2 19.88 50.34 42.32
CA ALA A 2 20.06 49.74 40.98
C ALA A 2 20.40 48.23 41.08
N GLY A 3 19.63 47.27 40.54
CA GLY A 3 18.44 47.31 39.70
C GLY A 3 17.69 45.97 39.74
N GLY A 4 16.47 45.94 39.21
CA GLY A 4 15.67 44.72 39.07
C GLY A 4 15.94 43.96 37.77
N PRO A 5 15.29 42.79 37.58
CA PRO A 5 14.91 42.30 36.25
C PRO A 5 13.39 42.08 36.20
N ALA A 6 12.65 42.76 35.32
CA ALA A 6 12.46 42.46 33.89
C ALA A 6 11.56 41.22 33.67
N THR A 7 10.25 41.50 33.64
CA THR A 7 9.20 40.70 33.01
C THR A 7 9.50 40.57 31.51
N ILE A 8 9.47 39.35 30.97
CA ILE A 8 9.43 39.11 29.52
C ILE A 8 8.17 38.30 29.24
N ASP A 9 7.21 38.99 28.62
CA ASP A 9 6.03 38.43 27.98
C ASP A 9 6.33 38.21 26.49
N GLY A 10 5.97 37.01 25.99
CA GLY A 10 5.69 36.70 24.58
C GLY A 10 6.81 36.00 23.76
N PRO A 11 6.47 35.37 22.60
CA PRO A 11 5.15 35.16 22.02
C PRO A 11 4.81 33.67 21.73
N ALA A 12 3.60 33.49 21.19
CA ALA A 12 2.92 32.25 20.80
C ALA A 12 3.79 31.20 20.10
N ARG A 13 3.49 29.93 20.40
CA ARG A 13 3.96 28.76 19.65
C ARG A 13 3.36 28.81 18.24
N ASP A 14 4.15 29.33 17.32
CA ASP A 14 3.92 29.23 15.89
C ASP A 14 3.99 27.75 15.50
N ARG A 15 2.85 27.19 15.08
CA ARG A 15 2.78 25.85 14.49
C ARG A 15 3.20 26.02 13.04
N THR A 16 4.44 25.68 12.72
CA THR A 16 4.86 25.54 11.33
C THR A 16 4.01 24.45 10.66
N PRO A 17 3.30 24.77 9.55
CA PRO A 17 2.59 23.78 8.76
C PRO A 17 3.59 23.01 7.89
N GLU A 18 3.52 21.68 7.89
CA GLU A 18 4.16 20.86 6.86
C GLU A 18 3.52 21.18 5.50
N GLN A 19 4.20 22.10 4.82
CA GLN A 19 4.52 22.11 3.40
C GLN A 19 3.57 21.33 2.48
N ARG A 20 2.44 21.99 2.20
CA ARG A 20 1.74 21.93 0.92
C ARG A 20 2.70 22.33 -0.19
N PHE A 21 2.98 21.43 -1.13
CA PHE A 21 3.46 21.83 -2.45
C PHE A 21 2.24 22.16 -3.33
N GLY A 22 2.09 23.44 -3.69
CA GLY A 22 1.20 23.92 -4.77
C GLY A 22 1.81 23.65 -6.15
N SER A 23 1.26 24.04 -7.30
CA SER A 23 0.02 24.66 -7.75
C SER A 23 -0.01 24.42 -9.27
N GLY A 24 -1.19 24.32 -9.90
CA GLY A 24 -1.29 24.32 -11.36
C GLY A 24 -2.75 24.32 -11.80
N GLY A 25 -3.24 25.49 -12.21
CA GLY A 25 -4.63 25.71 -12.63
C GLY A 25 -4.94 25.27 -14.05
N GLY A 26 -6.22 25.25 -14.37
CA GLY A 26 -6.77 25.05 -15.72
C GLY A 26 -8.29 24.88 -15.65
N GLU A 27 -9.00 25.88 -16.14
CA GLU A 27 -10.45 26.08 -16.04
C GLU A 27 -11.27 25.34 -17.13
N ASN A 28 -12.57 25.23 -16.83
CA ASN A 28 -13.75 25.23 -17.72
C ASN A 28 -14.15 24.01 -18.56
N GLY A 29 -15.44 23.64 -18.42
CA GLY A 29 -16.16 22.81 -19.38
C GLY A 29 -17.50 22.24 -18.88
N THR A 30 -18.46 23.10 -18.53
CA THR A 30 -19.87 22.73 -18.29
C THR A 30 -20.53 22.27 -19.61
N ILE A 31 -21.18 21.09 -19.62
CA ILE A 31 -22.23 20.77 -20.59
C ILE A 31 -23.45 20.20 -19.86
N THR A 32 -24.57 20.87 -20.12
CA THR A 32 -25.95 20.65 -19.66
C THR A 32 -26.78 19.88 -20.69
N GLY A 33 -27.71 19.05 -20.23
CA GLY A 33 -28.95 18.62 -20.94
C GLY A 33 -28.76 17.50 -21.97
N GLY A 34 -29.69 16.56 -22.16
CA GLY A 34 -31.06 16.45 -21.71
C GLY A 34 -31.68 15.09 -22.07
N ASP A 35 -32.99 15.04 -21.82
CA ASP A 35 -33.85 13.91 -21.45
C ASP A 35 -34.50 13.13 -22.64
N ASN A 36 -35.25 12.08 -22.28
CA ASN A 36 -36.26 11.28 -23.02
C ASN A 36 -35.76 10.08 -23.89
N THR A 37 -36.24 8.84 -23.73
CA THR A 37 -37.64 8.41 -23.53
C THR A 37 -37.78 7.03 -22.86
N ARG A 38 -38.90 6.88 -22.13
CA ARG A 38 -39.51 5.69 -21.53
C ARG A 38 -39.85 4.57 -22.53
N GLY A 39 -39.68 3.33 -22.06
CA GLY A 39 -40.42 2.14 -22.50
C GLY A 39 -40.55 1.15 -21.33
N GLU A 40 -41.73 1.16 -20.71
CA GLU A 40 -42.31 0.18 -19.76
C GLU A 40 -42.39 -1.23 -20.39
N GLN A 41 -42.43 -2.41 -19.74
CA GLN A 41 -42.67 -2.88 -18.36
C GLN A 41 -42.30 -4.40 -18.28
N ASN A 42 -41.72 -4.81 -17.13
CA ASN A 42 -41.85 -6.09 -16.38
C ASN A 42 -42.10 -7.45 -17.08
N THR A 43 -41.28 -8.48 -16.77
CA THR A 43 -41.43 -9.42 -15.63
C THR A 43 -40.33 -10.50 -15.66
N ASP A 44 -39.50 -10.57 -14.62
CA ASP A 44 -38.72 -11.75 -14.19
C ASP A 44 -39.64 -12.62 -13.27
N PRO A 45 -39.40 -13.93 -13.01
CA PRO A 45 -38.08 -14.44 -12.61
C PRO A 45 -37.70 -15.87 -13.12
N ASP A 46 -36.40 -16.14 -13.12
CA ASP A 46 -35.76 -17.20 -12.29
C ASP A 46 -34.76 -18.13 -13.00
N THR A 47 -33.64 -18.31 -12.30
CA THR A 47 -32.63 -19.38 -12.35
C THR A 47 -31.84 -19.62 -13.63
N GLY A 48 -30.62 -19.08 -13.67
CA GLY A 48 -29.61 -19.62 -14.56
C GLY A 48 -28.36 -18.79 -14.82
N HIS A 49 -27.90 -17.94 -13.89
CA HIS A 49 -26.56 -17.37 -14.02
C HIS A 49 -25.52 -18.45 -13.68
N THR A 50 -25.23 -19.30 -14.65
CA THR A 50 -23.96 -19.99 -14.75
C THR A 50 -22.89 -18.91 -14.89
N SER A 51 -22.20 -18.64 -13.79
CA SER A 51 -20.96 -17.88 -13.79
C SER A 51 -19.97 -18.55 -14.75
N SER A 52 -19.84 -18.02 -15.97
CA SER A 52 -18.77 -18.44 -16.87
C SER A 52 -17.42 -18.20 -16.19
N PRO A 53 -16.53 -19.21 -16.11
CA PRO A 53 -15.29 -19.11 -15.33
C PRO A 53 -14.12 -18.39 -16.03
N ASP A 54 -14.30 -17.80 -17.21
CA ASP A 54 -13.16 -17.34 -18.05
C ASP A 54 -13.05 -15.83 -18.31
N SER A 55 -13.78 -14.99 -17.59
CA SER A 55 -13.48 -13.55 -17.58
C SER A 55 -12.30 -13.27 -16.66
N VAL A 56 -11.09 -13.62 -17.10
CA VAL A 56 -9.84 -13.19 -16.43
C VAL A 56 -9.91 -11.68 -16.30
N ARG A 57 -10.05 -11.18 -15.06
CA ARG A 57 -10.05 -9.73 -14.78
C ARG A 57 -8.83 -9.11 -15.47
N PRO A 58 -8.98 -8.11 -16.35
CA PRO A 58 -7.88 -7.61 -17.20
C PRO A 58 -6.59 -7.25 -16.46
N GLY A 59 -6.67 -6.94 -15.16
CA GLY A 59 -5.51 -6.66 -14.30
C GLY A 59 -4.57 -7.85 -14.07
N ALA A 60 -5.08 -9.08 -14.09
CA ALA A 60 -4.31 -10.29 -13.81
C ALA A 60 -3.63 -10.91 -15.06
N SER A 61 -4.00 -10.45 -16.25
CA SER A 61 -3.49 -11.01 -17.51
C SER A 61 -2.04 -10.57 -17.79
N PRO A 62 -1.18 -11.44 -18.38
CA PRO A 62 0.14 -11.05 -18.88
C PRO A 62 0.08 -9.99 -19.99
N GLY A 63 1.16 -9.23 -20.17
CA GLY A 63 1.28 -8.18 -21.20
C GLY A 63 1.46 -6.79 -20.62
N ASP A 64 1.63 -5.79 -21.48
CA ASP A 64 1.99 -4.44 -21.06
C ASP A 64 1.36 -3.33 -21.95
N SER A 65 0.13 -3.54 -22.41
CA SER A 65 -0.57 -2.50 -23.16
C SER A 65 -1.06 -1.36 -22.25
N PRO A 66 -1.28 -0.14 -22.78
CA PRO A 66 -1.85 0.97 -22.00
C PRO A 66 -3.19 0.61 -21.33
N ALA A 67 -4.06 -0.14 -22.01
CA ALA A 67 -5.33 -0.61 -21.45
C ALA A 67 -5.12 -1.58 -20.26
N GLN A 68 -4.11 -2.44 -20.33
CA GLN A 68 -3.76 -3.32 -19.21
C GLN A 68 -3.22 -2.54 -18.03
N ARG A 69 -2.31 -1.58 -18.26
CA ARG A 69 -1.79 -0.69 -17.21
C ARG A 69 -2.91 0.07 -16.52
N GLN A 70 -3.85 0.64 -17.28
CA GLN A 70 -5.02 1.35 -16.74
C GLN A 70 -5.93 0.41 -15.91
N ALA A 71 -6.19 -0.80 -16.40
CA ALA A 71 -6.99 -1.78 -15.65
C ALA A 71 -6.32 -2.20 -14.33
N ARG A 72 -4.99 -2.37 -14.33
CA ARG A 72 -4.19 -2.71 -13.14
C ARG A 72 -4.19 -1.57 -12.13
N GLU A 73 -4.07 -0.33 -12.61
CA GLU A 73 -4.17 0.86 -11.78
C GLU A 73 -5.52 0.91 -11.09
N GLN A 74 -6.61 0.68 -11.85
CA GLN A 74 -7.96 0.65 -11.31
C GLN A 74 -8.12 -0.44 -10.24
N VAL A 75 -7.64 -1.66 -10.48
CA VAL A 75 -7.66 -2.76 -9.49
C VAL A 75 -6.92 -2.36 -8.21
N ALA A 76 -5.74 -1.75 -8.32
CA ALA A 76 -4.98 -1.30 -7.15
C ALA A 76 -5.74 -0.21 -6.39
N ARG A 77 -6.21 0.83 -7.09
CA ARG A 77 -6.96 1.95 -6.50
C ARG A 77 -8.22 1.47 -5.77
N ASP A 78 -9.01 0.61 -6.41
CA ASP A 78 -10.21 0.03 -5.83
C ASP A 78 -9.89 -0.80 -4.59
N PHE A 79 -8.81 -1.59 -4.63
CA PHE A 79 -8.37 -2.34 -3.46
C PHE A 79 -8.04 -1.42 -2.29
N TYR A 80 -7.22 -0.38 -2.50
CA TYR A 80 -6.86 0.56 -1.43
C TYR A 80 -8.09 1.30 -0.89
N ALA A 81 -8.93 1.86 -1.77
CA ALA A 81 -10.12 2.62 -1.38
C ALA A 81 -11.09 1.78 -0.54
N ASN A 82 -11.31 0.51 -0.91
CA ASN A 82 -12.28 -0.35 -0.23
C ASN A 82 -11.74 -0.99 1.06
N ASN A 83 -10.42 -1.18 1.17
CA ASN A 83 -9.85 -1.96 2.28
C ASN A 83 -9.01 -1.12 3.26
N CYS A 84 -8.65 0.11 2.90
CA CYS A 84 -7.87 1.02 3.74
C CYS A 84 -8.67 2.31 4.01
N PRO A 85 -9.72 2.27 4.86
CA PRO A 85 -10.64 3.41 5.04
C PRO A 85 -9.99 4.67 5.63
N THR A 86 -8.78 4.55 6.17
CA THR A 86 -8.00 5.68 6.69
C THR A 86 -7.09 6.32 5.65
N PHE A 87 -7.00 5.78 4.44
CA PHE A 87 -6.17 6.36 3.37
C PHE A 87 -6.92 7.50 2.71
N SER A 88 -6.26 8.66 2.67
CA SER A 88 -6.66 9.76 1.80
C SER A 88 -6.39 9.40 0.33
N ARG A 89 -6.95 10.19 -0.60
CA ARG A 89 -6.65 10.03 -2.03
C ARG A 89 -5.14 10.11 -2.32
N SER A 90 -4.44 11.03 -1.68
CA SER A 90 -2.98 11.18 -1.83
C SER A 90 -2.21 9.97 -1.28
N ASP A 91 -2.70 9.32 -0.22
CA ASP A 91 -2.10 8.08 0.27
C ASP A 91 -2.26 6.98 -0.78
N ILE A 92 -3.47 6.83 -1.34
CA ILE A 92 -3.74 5.85 -2.40
C ILE A 92 -2.84 6.11 -3.61
N ASP A 93 -2.71 7.36 -4.06
CA ASP A 93 -1.83 7.73 -5.16
C ASP A 93 -0.36 7.34 -4.86
N SER A 94 0.11 7.66 -3.66
CA SER A 94 1.46 7.28 -3.19
C SER A 94 1.68 5.76 -3.22
N HIS A 95 0.71 4.99 -2.72
CA HIS A 95 0.78 3.53 -2.69
C HIS A 95 0.72 2.90 -4.09
N VAL A 96 -0.10 3.45 -4.99
CA VAL A 96 -0.19 3.01 -6.39
C VAL A 96 1.11 3.29 -7.14
N ASN A 97 1.80 4.39 -6.84
CA ASN A 97 3.13 4.68 -7.42
C ASN A 97 4.20 3.64 -7.04
N CYS A 98 4.00 2.87 -5.98
CA CYS A 98 4.88 1.76 -5.59
C CYS A 98 4.56 0.44 -6.32
N VAL A 99 3.58 0.44 -7.22
CA VAL A 99 3.17 -0.73 -8.01
C VAL A 99 3.67 -0.60 -9.44
N ASP A 100 4.41 -1.59 -9.94
CA ASP A 100 4.77 -1.65 -11.34
C ASP A 100 3.59 -2.17 -12.18
N LEU A 101 2.87 -1.24 -12.79
CA LEU A 101 1.69 -1.52 -13.61
C LEU A 101 2.00 -2.22 -14.94
N SER A 102 3.28 -2.37 -15.31
CA SER A 102 3.66 -3.20 -16.46
C SER A 102 3.53 -4.70 -16.20
N HIS A 103 3.39 -5.08 -14.93
CA HIS A 103 3.18 -6.46 -14.49
C HIS A 103 1.76 -6.69 -13.96
N PRO A 104 1.28 -7.95 -13.91
CA PRO A 104 -0.04 -8.26 -13.38
C PRO A 104 -0.29 -7.75 -11.95
N VAL A 105 -1.50 -7.26 -11.71
CA VAL A 105 -1.98 -6.82 -10.40
C VAL A 105 -3.30 -7.53 -10.11
N ALA A 106 -3.38 -8.20 -8.97
CA ALA A 106 -4.56 -8.99 -8.60
C ALA A 106 -4.85 -8.93 -7.10
N VAL A 107 -6.13 -8.95 -6.76
CA VAL A 107 -6.57 -9.28 -5.41
C VAL A 107 -6.49 -10.80 -5.26
N VAL A 108 -5.79 -11.24 -4.23
CA VAL A 108 -5.57 -12.65 -3.93
C VAL A 108 -6.07 -12.97 -2.52
N ASP A 109 -6.55 -14.19 -2.33
CA ASP A 109 -6.82 -14.73 -1.02
C ASP A 109 -5.65 -15.61 -0.61
N ILE A 110 -5.05 -15.27 0.52
CA ILE A 110 -3.94 -16.00 1.15
C ILE A 110 -4.60 -17.05 2.05
N PRO A 111 -4.51 -18.34 1.70
CA PRO A 111 -5.22 -19.37 2.41
C PRO A 111 -4.61 -19.62 3.80
N PRO A 112 -5.44 -20.07 4.74
CA PRO A 112 -4.95 -20.46 6.06
C PRO A 112 -3.88 -21.56 5.95
N ASN A 113 -2.97 -21.62 6.93
CA ASN A 113 -1.94 -22.66 7.05
C ASN A 113 -0.93 -22.77 5.89
N GLY A 114 -0.80 -21.75 5.04
CA GLY A 114 0.05 -21.86 3.86
C GLY A 114 -0.42 -22.96 2.91
N GLY A 115 -1.71 -23.34 2.93
CA GLY A 115 -2.27 -24.42 2.11
C GLY A 115 -2.50 -24.06 0.64
N GLY A 116 -1.98 -22.92 0.17
CA GLY A 116 -2.13 -22.48 -1.21
C GLY A 116 -1.23 -23.26 -2.17
N PRO A 117 -1.42 -23.10 -3.49
CA PRO A 117 -0.56 -23.72 -4.51
C PRO A 117 0.93 -23.34 -4.36
N HIS A 118 1.24 -22.35 -3.53
CA HIS A 118 2.60 -21.87 -3.23
C HIS A 118 3.00 -21.96 -1.74
N GLY A 119 2.30 -22.71 -0.89
CA GLY A 119 2.79 -22.92 0.49
C GLY A 119 2.69 -21.68 1.39
N GLU A 120 1.76 -20.75 1.09
CA GLU A 120 1.86 -19.29 1.29
C GLU A 120 2.13 -18.82 2.73
N HIS A 121 3.39 -18.91 3.13
CA HIS A 121 3.97 -18.00 4.10
C HIS A 121 4.15 -16.62 3.45
N LEU A 122 4.25 -15.60 4.29
CA LEU A 122 4.51 -14.22 3.90
C LEU A 122 5.78 -13.77 4.59
N TRP A 123 6.64 -13.04 3.90
CA TRP A 123 7.89 -12.56 4.47
C TRP A 123 7.88 -11.05 4.52
N GLN A 124 8.12 -10.46 5.69
CA GLN A 124 8.20 -9.02 5.80
C GLN A 124 9.62 -8.58 6.11
N HIS A 125 10.08 -7.53 5.42
CA HIS A 125 11.29 -6.80 5.77
C HIS A 125 10.94 -5.61 6.68
N SER A 126 10.84 -5.88 7.97
CA SER A 126 10.30 -4.95 8.97
C SER A 126 11.35 -4.03 9.58
N PHE A 127 10.90 -2.89 10.10
CA PHE A 127 11.61 -2.22 11.19
C PHE A 127 11.60 -3.15 12.42
N PRO A 128 12.67 -3.20 13.22
CA PRO A 128 12.69 -4.04 14.42
C PRO A 128 11.47 -3.81 15.32
N GLY A 129 10.74 -4.89 15.63
CA GLY A 129 9.56 -4.86 16.49
C GLY A 129 8.30 -4.19 15.91
N LYS A 130 8.27 -3.90 14.61
CA LYS A 130 7.08 -3.33 13.93
C LYS A 130 6.56 -4.30 12.86
N THR A 131 5.26 -4.24 12.60
CA THR A 131 4.62 -4.94 11.49
C THR A 131 4.08 -3.92 10.51
N GLY A 132 4.56 -3.97 9.27
CA GLY A 132 4.08 -3.16 8.15
C GLY A 132 2.95 -3.86 7.39
N GLN A 133 2.47 -3.23 6.31
CA GLN A 133 1.40 -3.78 5.46
C GLN A 133 1.91 -4.52 4.22
N TYR A 134 3.20 -4.41 3.90
CA TYR A 134 3.79 -5.03 2.70
C TYR A 134 4.58 -6.28 3.06
N PHE A 135 4.39 -7.32 2.28
CA PHE A 135 5.01 -8.63 2.44
C PHE A 135 5.58 -9.10 1.10
N ALA A 136 6.76 -9.71 1.10
CA ALA A 136 7.26 -10.52 0.01
C ALA A 136 6.49 -11.84 -0.08
N HIS A 137 6.36 -12.32 -1.32
CA HIS A 137 5.78 -13.63 -1.63
C HIS A 137 6.72 -14.81 -1.31
N ASP A 138 8.02 -14.58 -1.18
CA ASP A 138 9.01 -15.62 -0.88
C ASP A 138 10.11 -15.10 0.08
N SER A 139 10.91 -16.03 0.61
CA SER A 139 11.99 -15.72 1.56
C SER A 139 13.23 -15.13 0.91
N VAL A 140 13.39 -15.25 -0.41
CA VAL A 140 14.61 -14.84 -1.12
C VAL A 140 14.52 -13.40 -1.64
N THR A 141 13.30 -12.89 -1.82
CA THR A 141 13.03 -11.52 -2.19
C THR A 141 13.58 -10.58 -1.12
N THR A 142 14.46 -9.67 -1.54
CA THR A 142 15.16 -8.72 -0.66
C THR A 142 14.37 -7.42 -0.50
N ALA A 143 14.67 -6.64 0.55
CA ALA A 143 14.03 -5.33 0.73
C ALA A 143 14.19 -4.39 -0.49
N PRO A 144 15.37 -4.27 -1.15
CA PRO A 144 15.52 -3.42 -2.33
C PRO A 144 14.65 -3.86 -3.51
N GLN A 145 14.40 -5.17 -3.66
CA GLN A 145 13.46 -5.67 -4.67
C GLN A 145 12.02 -5.29 -4.35
N LEU A 146 11.68 -5.01 -3.09
CA LEU A 146 10.38 -4.49 -2.67
C LEU A 146 10.29 -2.97 -2.63
N GLY A 147 11.28 -2.26 -3.20
CA GLY A 147 11.26 -0.79 -3.19
C GLY A 147 11.72 -0.15 -1.87
N ALA A 148 12.40 -0.89 -0.98
CA ALA A 148 12.85 -0.39 0.32
C ALA A 148 14.33 -0.70 0.61
N ARG A 149 15.01 0.14 1.39
CA ARG A 149 16.40 -0.10 1.80
C ARG A 149 16.51 -1.31 2.72
N SER A 150 17.64 -2.03 2.65
CA SER A 150 17.96 -3.15 3.57
C SER A 150 18.25 -2.71 5.00
N ILE A 151 18.45 -1.41 5.23
CA ILE A 151 18.73 -0.81 6.54
C ILE A 151 17.68 0.23 6.89
N VAL A 152 17.46 0.43 8.19
CA VAL A 152 16.53 1.41 8.74
C VAL A 152 17.18 2.18 9.88
N LEU A 153 16.81 3.45 10.02
CA LEU A 153 17.09 4.27 11.19
C LEU A 153 16.05 3.96 12.27
N VAL A 154 16.49 3.32 13.36
CA VAL A 154 15.67 3.15 14.55
C VAL A 154 15.89 4.39 15.43
N PRO A 155 14.83 5.19 15.70
CA PRO A 155 14.94 6.34 16.59
C PRO A 155 15.44 5.93 17.97
N GLY A 156 16.25 6.81 18.56
CA GLY A 156 16.67 6.67 19.95
C GLY A 156 15.54 7.01 20.92
N ASN A 157 15.85 6.88 22.21
CA ASN A 157 15.04 7.40 23.30
C ASN A 157 15.97 8.11 24.30
N ASN A 158 15.46 8.49 25.48
CA ASN A 158 16.23 9.23 26.49
C ASN A 158 17.48 8.49 27.01
N THR A 159 17.60 7.18 26.78
CA THR A 159 18.70 6.35 27.27
C THR A 159 19.47 5.61 26.17
N THR A 160 19.01 5.67 24.92
CA THR A 160 19.57 4.93 23.78
C THR A 160 19.68 5.85 22.57
N PRO A 161 20.86 6.03 21.96
CA PRO A 161 20.99 6.85 20.76
C PRO A 161 20.28 6.21 19.55
N PRO A 162 19.87 7.00 18.55
CA PRO A 162 19.39 6.47 17.28
C PRO A 162 20.47 5.61 16.62
N ARG A 163 20.05 4.56 15.92
CA ARG A 163 20.97 3.61 15.29
C ARG A 163 20.47 3.17 13.93
N ILE A 164 21.40 2.93 13.01
CA ILE A 164 21.12 2.26 11.75
C ILE A 164 21.22 0.76 11.98
N THR A 165 20.18 0.01 11.63
CA THR A 165 20.15 -1.45 11.74
C THR A 165 19.63 -2.09 10.47
N PRO A 166 20.01 -3.34 10.16
CA PRO A 166 19.33 -4.12 9.15
C PRO A 166 17.83 -4.23 9.42
N ARG A 167 17.02 -4.29 8.36
CA ARG A 167 15.62 -4.73 8.47
C ARG A 167 15.57 -6.16 8.99
N GLN A 168 14.56 -6.45 9.80
CA GLN A 168 14.29 -7.82 10.24
C GLN A 168 13.44 -8.52 9.19
N GLN A 169 13.92 -9.64 8.67
CA GLN A 169 13.07 -10.53 7.90
C GLN A 169 12.24 -11.38 8.86
N VAL A 170 10.91 -11.29 8.74
CA VAL A 170 9.97 -11.98 9.62
C VAL A 170 9.00 -12.78 8.78
N ARG A 171 8.82 -14.05 9.13
CA ARG A 171 7.84 -14.93 8.48
C ARG A 171 6.48 -14.80 9.16
N TYR A 172 5.44 -14.81 8.35
CA TYR A 172 4.04 -14.80 8.78
C TYR A 172 3.28 -15.89 8.05
N ARG A 173 2.14 -16.29 8.62
CA ARG A 173 1.11 -17.08 7.95
C ARG A 173 -0.27 -16.49 8.25
N ALA A 174 -1.23 -16.70 7.36
CA ALA A 174 -2.63 -16.53 7.71
C ALA A 174 -3.02 -17.55 8.80
N ASP A 175 -3.83 -17.12 9.76
CA ASP A 175 -4.35 -17.98 10.82
C ASP A 175 -5.14 -19.15 10.22
N ARG A 176 -5.06 -20.31 10.87
CA ARG A 176 -5.55 -21.61 10.44
C ARG A 176 -7.04 -21.65 10.11
N ALA A 177 -7.81 -20.68 10.59
CA ALA A 177 -9.27 -20.63 10.48
C ALA A 177 -9.80 -19.58 9.48
N THR A 178 -8.99 -18.61 9.03
CA THR A 178 -9.49 -17.51 8.21
C THR A 178 -8.53 -17.11 7.09
N PRO A 179 -8.98 -17.00 5.83
CA PRO A 179 -8.17 -16.44 4.76
C PRO A 179 -7.95 -14.94 4.96
N VAL A 180 -6.88 -14.42 4.33
CA VAL A 180 -6.54 -13.01 4.31
C VAL A 180 -6.51 -12.52 2.87
N SER A 181 -7.23 -11.45 2.57
CA SER A 181 -7.21 -10.86 1.23
C SER A 181 -6.08 -9.83 1.11
N GLY A 182 -5.32 -9.88 0.02
CA GLY A 182 -4.20 -8.98 -0.25
C GLY A 182 -4.15 -8.54 -1.71
N LEU A 183 -3.44 -7.44 -1.97
CA LEU A 183 -3.13 -6.99 -3.34
C LEU A 183 -1.75 -7.51 -3.71
N ARG A 184 -1.70 -8.50 -4.61
CA ARG A 184 -0.46 -9.02 -5.20
C ARG A 184 -0.05 -8.18 -6.40
N SER A 185 1.20 -7.74 -6.41
CA SER A 185 1.78 -6.96 -7.50
C SER A 185 3.31 -7.08 -7.56
N THR A 186 3.92 -6.53 -8.61
CA THR A 186 5.37 -6.28 -8.66
C THR A 186 5.67 -4.89 -8.08
N ALA A 187 6.72 -4.78 -7.27
CA ALA A 187 7.16 -3.48 -6.75
C ALA A 187 7.79 -2.62 -7.85
N ALA A 188 7.36 -1.36 -7.94
CA ALA A 188 8.03 -0.38 -8.79
C ALA A 188 9.41 0.00 -8.21
N PRO A 189 10.36 0.43 -9.05
CA PRO A 189 11.55 1.13 -8.57
C PRO A 189 11.13 2.36 -7.76
N ALA A 190 11.74 2.56 -6.59
CA ALA A 190 11.37 3.64 -5.68
C ALA A 190 12.58 4.37 -5.11
N LEU A 191 12.47 5.69 -4.95
CA LEU A 191 13.41 6.46 -4.16
C LEU A 191 13.00 6.35 -2.69
N ASP A 192 13.68 5.50 -1.92
CA ASP A 192 13.41 5.34 -0.49
C ASP A 192 14.00 6.52 0.29
N THR A 193 13.12 7.44 0.66
CA THR A 193 13.41 8.63 1.47
C THR A 193 13.05 8.46 2.95
N TRP A 194 12.44 7.32 3.32
CA TRP A 194 11.78 7.13 4.61
C TRP A 194 12.50 6.15 5.55
N SER A 195 13.29 5.21 5.03
CA SER A 195 13.98 4.21 5.85
C SER A 195 15.08 4.82 6.71
N THR A 196 15.77 5.84 6.19
CA THR A 196 16.89 6.52 6.86
C THR A 196 16.78 8.01 6.56
N SER A 197 16.33 8.77 7.56
CA SER A 197 16.11 10.21 7.42
C SER A 197 17.35 10.92 6.88
N GLY A 198 17.16 11.78 5.87
CA GLY A 198 18.22 12.58 5.25
C GLY A 198 19.17 11.82 4.31
N GLN A 199 18.92 10.54 4.04
CA GLN A 199 19.73 9.72 3.14
C GLN A 199 18.82 8.95 2.16
N PRO A 200 18.35 9.58 1.07
CA PRO A 200 17.57 8.89 0.04
C PRO A 200 18.39 7.79 -0.64
N GLN A 201 17.76 6.68 -1.01
CA GLN A 201 18.40 5.65 -1.83
C GLN A 201 17.46 5.14 -2.91
N GLN A 202 17.91 5.17 -4.16
CA GLN A 202 17.17 4.51 -5.25
C GLN A 202 17.20 3.00 -5.03
N THR A 203 16.02 2.38 -5.14
CA THR A 203 15.84 0.93 -5.07
C THR A 203 15.36 0.42 -6.43
N PRO A 204 15.76 -0.81 -6.80
CA PRO A 204 15.43 -1.36 -8.11
C PRO A 204 13.97 -1.80 -8.26
N GLY A 205 13.28 -2.17 -7.16
CA GLY A 205 11.99 -2.82 -7.27
C GLY A 205 12.09 -4.20 -7.94
N GLY A 206 10.99 -4.67 -8.54
CA GLY A 206 10.91 -5.91 -9.31
C GLY A 206 10.56 -7.17 -8.52
N GLY A 207 10.54 -7.12 -7.19
CA GLY A 207 10.07 -8.22 -6.34
C GLY A 207 8.55 -8.29 -6.29
N ILE A 208 8.02 -9.51 -6.10
CA ILE A 208 6.59 -9.71 -5.88
C ILE A 208 6.26 -9.32 -4.44
N GLN A 209 5.33 -8.39 -4.31
CA GLN A 209 4.81 -7.91 -3.05
C GLN A 209 3.31 -8.22 -2.90
N ILE A 210 2.88 -8.36 -1.66
CA ILE A 210 1.49 -8.50 -1.26
C ILE A 210 1.20 -7.43 -0.22
N MET A 211 0.32 -6.49 -0.53
CA MET A 211 -0.19 -5.52 0.44
C MET A 211 -1.38 -6.12 1.19
N ILE A 212 -1.24 -6.24 2.51
CA ILE A 212 -2.31 -6.68 3.40
C ILE A 212 -2.79 -5.50 4.25
N PRO A 213 -4.08 -5.13 4.15
CA PRO A 213 -4.67 -4.06 4.95
C PRO A 213 -4.46 -4.29 6.45
N LYS A 214 -4.17 -3.21 7.18
CA LYS A 214 -3.94 -3.28 8.63
C LYS A 214 -5.12 -3.89 9.40
N SER A 215 -6.34 -3.69 8.90
CA SER A 215 -7.58 -4.29 9.45
C SER A 215 -7.56 -5.82 9.46
N GLN A 216 -6.73 -6.46 8.64
CA GLN A 216 -6.61 -7.92 8.56
C GLN A 216 -5.41 -8.47 9.33
N HIS A 217 -4.55 -7.64 9.93
CA HIS A 217 -3.32 -8.10 10.60
C HIS A 217 -3.58 -8.99 11.81
N ALA A 218 -4.73 -8.86 12.47
CA ALA A 218 -5.14 -9.76 13.56
C ALA A 218 -5.31 -11.22 13.10
N LYS A 219 -5.47 -11.46 11.80
CA LYS A 219 -5.56 -12.79 11.19
C LYS A 219 -4.18 -13.33 10.78
N LEU A 220 -3.10 -12.60 11.00
CA LEU A 220 -1.74 -13.04 10.68
C LEU A 220 -1.04 -13.50 11.96
N THR A 221 -0.43 -14.69 11.90
CA THR A 221 0.48 -15.16 12.94
C THR A 221 1.90 -14.89 12.53
N LYS A 222 2.63 -14.12 13.35
CA LYS A 222 4.09 -14.02 13.26
C LYS A 222 4.70 -15.36 13.68
N GLU A 223 5.58 -15.89 12.85
CA GLU A 223 6.34 -17.09 13.15
C GLU A 223 7.74 -16.67 13.55
N ASN A 224 8.19 -17.14 14.72
CA ASN A 224 9.60 -16.98 15.06
C ASN A 224 10.42 -17.85 14.09
N PRO A 225 11.51 -17.30 13.52
CA PRO A 225 12.43 -18.08 12.70
C PRO A 225 13.05 -19.23 13.49
#